data_AF-A0A413TR06-F1
#
_entry.id   AF-A0A413TR06-F1
#
_cell.length_a   1.000
_cell.length_b   1.000
_cell.length_c   1.000
_cell.angle_alpha   90.00
_cell.angle_beta   90.00
_cell.angle_gamma   90.00
#
_symmetry.space_group_name_H-M   'P 1'
#
loop_
_entity.id
_entity.type
_entity.pdbx_description
1 polymer ?
#
loop_
_entity_poly.entity_id
_entity_poly.type
_entity_poly.pdbx_seq_one_letter_code
_entity_poly.pdbx_strand_id
1 'polypeptide(L)' 'MTDKKDYMTIEELKAQKNTSNAVFAGVKTANGWGTGKMVTEEKYDAAVKAFNDAPMDGSVR' A
#
# COMPACT_ATOMS: atom_id res chain seq x y z
N MET A 1 2.38 7.09 -25.90
CA MET A 1 1.86 5.85 -25.30
C MET A 1 1.14 6.22 -24.03
N THR A 2 -0.19 6.04 -23.95
CA THR A 2 -0.95 6.34 -22.73
C THR A 2 -0.82 5.15 -21.81
N ASP A 3 0.08 5.27 -20.84
CA ASP A 3 0.24 4.33 -19.73
C ASP A 3 -1.10 4.31 -18.98
N LYS A 4 -1.92 3.28 -19.25
CA LYS A 4 -3.15 3.03 -18.49
C LYS A 4 -2.72 2.62 -17.10
N LYS A 5 -2.54 3.62 -16.25
CA LYS A 5 -2.47 3.43 -14.81
C LYS A 5 -3.87 3.03 -14.38
N ASP A 6 -4.14 1.73 -14.36
CA ASP A 6 -5.37 1.20 -13.83
C ASP A 6 -5.39 1.50 -12.33
N TYR A 7 -6.21 2.50 -11.97
CA TYR A 7 -6.46 2.87 -10.59
C TYR A 7 -7.46 1.89 -10.02
N MET A 8 -7.05 1.18 -8.97
CA MET A 8 -7.90 0.27 -8.23
C MET A 8 -8.00 0.74 -6.79
N THR A 9 -9.06 0.30 -6.11
CA THR A 9 -9.16 0.55 -4.68
C THR A 9 -8.06 -0.22 -3.94
N ILE A 10 -7.57 0.35 -2.84
CA ILE A 10 -6.60 -0.32 -1.98
C ILE A 10 -7.14 -1.67 -1.46
N GLU A 11 -8.47 -1.82 -1.33
CA GLU A 11 -9.12 -3.08 -0.95
C GLU A 11 -9.04 -4.15 -2.05
N GLU A 12 -9.27 -3.77 -3.31
CA GLU A 12 -9.08 -4.66 -4.46
C GLU A 12 -7.62 -5.09 -4.59
N LEU A 13 -6.69 -4.14 -4.47
CA LEU A 13 -5.25 -4.43 -4.53
C LEU A 13 -4.81 -5.34 -3.39
N LYS A 14 -5.33 -5.11 -2.17
CA LYS A 14 -5.12 -6.01 -1.03
C LYS A 14 -5.60 -7.43 -1.34
N ALA A 15 -6.79 -7.59 -1.91
CA ALA A 15 -7.35 -8.90 -2.24
C ALA A 15 -6.54 -9.59 -3.35
N GLN A 16 -6.19 -8.86 -4.42
CA GLN A 16 -5.38 -9.37 -5.53
C GLN A 16 -3.97 -9.78 -5.08
N LYS A 17 -3.34 -8.97 -4.25
CA LYS A 17 -1.97 -9.20 -3.74
C LYS A 17 -1.93 -10.09 -2.50
N ASN A 18 -3.08 -10.57 -2.04
CA ASN A 18 -3.24 -11.34 -0.81
C ASN A 18 -2.52 -10.71 0.41
N THR A 19 -2.61 -9.39 0.53
CA THR A 19 -1.94 -8.65 1.60
C THR A 19 -2.63 -8.91 2.94
N SER A 20 -1.87 -9.32 3.94
CA SER A 20 -2.37 -9.54 5.31
C SER A 20 -3.03 -8.28 5.88
N ASN A 21 -4.07 -8.46 6.69
CA ASN A 21 -4.78 -7.36 7.36
C ASN A 21 -3.84 -6.46 8.17
N ALA A 22 -2.82 -7.04 8.81
CA ALA A 22 -1.85 -6.30 9.60
C ALA A 22 -1.01 -5.35 8.72
N VAL A 23 -0.45 -5.89 7.62
CA VAL A 23 0.33 -5.09 6.65
C VAL A 23 -0.56 -4.04 5.99
N PHE A 24 -1.78 -4.40 5.60
CA PHE A 24 -2.73 -3.46 5.00
C PHE A 24 -3.08 -2.29 5.94
N ALA A 25 -3.37 -2.57 7.22
CA ALA A 25 -3.64 -1.52 8.21
C ALA A 25 -2.41 -0.63 8.46
N GLY A 26 -1.22 -1.23 8.53
CA GLY A 26 0.04 -0.51 8.68
C GLY A 26 0.33 0.39 7.48
N VAL A 27 0.18 -0.13 6.26
CA VAL A 27 0.36 0.61 5.00
C VAL A 27 -0.65 1.76 4.90
N LYS A 28 -1.93 1.53 5.23
CA LYS A 28 -2.94 2.59 5.30
C LYS A 28 -2.54 3.70 6.27
N THR A 29 -2.08 3.32 7.45
CA THR A 29 -1.69 4.28 8.49
C THR A 29 -0.44 5.07 8.07
N ALA A 30 0.60 4.39 7.60
CA ALA A 30 1.86 5.00 7.16
C ALA A 30 1.70 5.95 5.97
N ASN A 31 0.74 5.67 5.09
CA ASN A 31 0.48 6.50 3.90
C ASN A 31 -0.73 7.44 4.04
N GLY A 32 -1.41 7.44 5.20
CA GLY A 32 -2.62 8.23 5.42
C GLY A 32 -3.78 7.87 4.49
N TRP A 33 -3.94 6.61 4.12
CA TRP A 33 -4.99 6.16 3.20
C TRP A 33 -6.29 5.85 3.92
N GLY A 34 -7.36 6.53 3.48
CA GLY A 34 -8.73 6.18 3.83
C GLY A 34 -9.23 4.93 3.11
N THR A 35 -10.33 4.37 3.61
CA THR A 35 -11.08 3.28 2.95
C THR A 35 -11.62 3.74 1.59
N GLY A 36 -11.57 2.88 0.58
CA GLY A 36 -11.98 3.20 -0.79
C GLY A 36 -11.02 4.12 -1.54
N LYS A 37 -9.82 4.39 -0.99
CA LYS A 37 -8.79 5.13 -1.70
C LYS A 37 -8.41 4.38 -2.97
N MET A 38 -8.40 5.08 -4.11
CA MET A 38 -7.90 4.54 -5.37
C MET A 38 -6.43 4.92 -5.56
N VAL A 39 -5.61 3.92 -5.89
CA VAL A 39 -4.18 4.06 -6.21
C VAL A 39 -3.83 3.14 -7.37
N THR A 40 -2.68 3.37 -7.98
CA THR A 40 -2.15 2.42 -8.97
C THR A 40 -1.54 1.23 -8.24
N GLU A 41 -1.48 0.09 -8.94
CA GLU A 41 -0.81 -1.11 -8.44
C GLU A 41 0.64 -0.82 -8.01
N GLU A 42 1.41 -0.10 -8.83
CA GLU A 42 2.78 0.31 -8.49
C GLU A 42 2.86 1.12 -7.18
N LYS A 43 1.92 2.03 -6.95
CA LYS A 43 1.92 2.87 -5.74
C LYS A 43 1.57 2.02 -4.51
N TYR A 44 0.67 1.06 -4.67
CA TYR A 44 0.34 0.11 -3.61
C TYR A 44 1.54 -0.80 -3.28
N ASP A 45 2.16 -1.39 -4.29
CA ASP A 45 3.32 -2.27 -4.12
C ASP A 45 4.51 -1.52 -3.50
N ALA A 46 4.78 -0.29 -3.94
CA ALA A 46 5.82 0.55 -3.34
C ALA A 46 5.54 0.84 -1.86
N ALA A 47 4.29 1.10 -1.49
CA ALA A 47 3.90 1.36 -0.11
C ALA A 47 4.00 0.12 0.78
N VAL A 48 3.57 -1.04 0.28
CA VAL A 48 3.70 -2.34 0.97
C VAL A 48 5.17 -2.68 1.15
N LYS A 49 5.99 -2.51 0.11
CA LYS A 49 7.44 -2.73 0.18
C LYS A 49 8.09 -1.79 1.19
N ALA A 50 7.78 -0.49 1.14
CA ALA A 50 8.32 0.48 2.09
C ALA A 50 7.92 0.16 3.54
N PHE A 51 6.71 -0.36 3.76
CA PHE A 51 6.27 -0.79 5.10
C PHE A 51 7.03 -2.03 5.59
N ASN A 52 7.29 -3.01 4.72
CA ASN A 52 8.05 -4.22 5.08
C ASN A 52 9.55 -3.95 5.23
N ASP A 53 10.10 -3.00 4.45
CA ASP A 53 11.50 -2.60 4.50
C ASP A 53 11.78 -1.59 5.64
N ALA A 54 10.75 -0.97 6.21
CA ALA A 54 10.91 -0.08 7.33
C ALA A 54 11.48 -0.86 8.52
N PRO A 55 12.58 -0.39 9.14
CA PRO A 55 13.11 -1.04 10.33
C PRO A 55 12.00 -1.06 11.39
N MET A 56 11.62 -2.25 11.86
CA MET A 56 10.66 -2.41 12.96
C MET A 56 11.16 -1.82 14.28
N ASP A 57 12.41 -1.39 14.33
CA ASP A 57 12.95 -0.60 15.42
C ASP A 57 12.64 0.87 15.13
N GLY A 58 11.82 1.50 15.97
CA GLY A 58 11.38 2.89 15.90
C GLY A 58 12.49 3.92 16.06
N SER A 59 13.70 3.60 15.59
CA SER A 59 14.83 4.51 15.44
C SER A 59 14.55 5.45 14.26
N VAL A 60 13.68 6.44 14.52
CA VAL A 60 13.90 7.78 14.01
C VAL A 60 15.34 8.14 14.36
N ARG A 61 16.15 8.43 13.34
CA ARG A 61 17.48 9.01 13.55
C ARG A 61 17.39 10.30 14.35
#